data_AF-A0A0K9PFW5-F1
#
_entry.id   AF-A0A0K9PFW5-F1
#
_cell.length_a   1.000
_cell.length_b   1.000
_cell.length_c   1.000
_cell.angle_alpha   90.00
_cell.angle_beta   90.00
_cell.angle_gamma   90.00
#
_symmetry.space_group_name_H-M   'P 1'
#
loop_
_entity.id
_entity.type
_entity.pdbx_description
1 polymer ?
#
loop_
_entity_poly.entity_id
_entity_poly.type
_entity_poly.pdbx_seq_one_letter_code
_entity_poly.pdbx_strand_id
1 'polypeptide(L)'
;MIMQQLLPIALRRSTHPKVTSVLVDICKYFNAICSKAIVVEHMERLEKSIVITLCNLEKIFPPSFFTIMIHLVVYLASEAKVAGPVHYRWMYPIERYLLTLKKYVRTRRHPEGSIAEKYLADESMTFCSRFLHNIETKSNRTERYIDGYYGASTHTSLTKLEHGQVHRYIIFNLDIIEIFRNLHIEDLKQRENLITAGQPLVIDVSMKG
;
A
#
# COMPACT_ATOMS: atom_id res chain seq x y z
N MET A 1 -4.09 -7.76 2.15
CA MET A 1 -3.33 -7.95 0.89
C MET A 1 -3.32 -9.40 0.39
N ILE A 2 -2.87 -10.38 1.19
CA ILE A 2 -2.79 -11.79 0.77
C ILE A 2 -4.15 -12.36 0.36
N MET A 3 -5.17 -12.28 1.23
CA MET A 3 -6.53 -12.75 0.93
C MET A 3 -7.24 -11.93 -0.16
N GLN A 4 -6.87 -10.66 -0.36
CA GLN A 4 -7.63 -9.75 -1.24
C GLN A 4 -7.15 -9.80 -2.69
N GLN A 5 -5.84 -9.95 -2.89
CA GLN A 5 -5.22 -9.85 -4.21
C GLN A 5 -4.47 -11.11 -4.61
N LEU A 6 -3.73 -11.71 -3.67
CA LEU A 6 -2.87 -12.85 -3.98
C LEU A 6 -3.66 -14.16 -4.10
N LEU A 7 -4.63 -14.37 -3.19
CA LEU A 7 -5.43 -15.58 -3.15
C LEU A 7 -6.29 -15.78 -4.42
N PRO A 8 -7.02 -14.77 -4.94
CA PRO A 8 -7.73 -14.90 -6.20
C PRO A 8 -6.84 -15.29 -7.38
N ILE A 9 -5.62 -14.76 -7.42
CA ILE A 9 -4.64 -15.03 -8.49
C ILE A 9 -4.12 -16.47 -8.37
N ALA A 10 -3.78 -16.92 -7.16
CA ALA A 10 -3.33 -18.28 -6.91
C ALA A 10 -4.43 -19.31 -7.24
N LEU A 11 -5.68 -18.98 -6.92
CA LEU A 11 -6.84 -19.83 -7.17
C LEU A 11 -7.23 -19.90 -8.66
N ARG A 12 -6.74 -19.00 -9.52
CA ARG A 12 -7.08 -18.96 -10.96
C ARG A 12 -6.74 -20.24 -11.73
N ARG A 13 -5.75 -21.03 -11.25
CA ARG A 13 -5.37 -22.32 -11.85
C ARG A 13 -5.92 -23.54 -11.10
N SER A 14 -6.83 -23.34 -10.16
CA SER A 14 -7.38 -24.45 -9.37
C SER A 14 -8.35 -25.31 -10.19
N THR A 15 -8.40 -26.60 -9.86
CA THR A 15 -9.15 -27.64 -10.59
C THR A 15 -10.64 -27.68 -10.26
N HIS A 16 -11.10 -26.99 -9.21
CA HIS A 16 -12.48 -27.04 -8.71
C HIS A 16 -13.19 -25.68 -8.87
N PRO A 17 -13.80 -25.39 -10.03
CA PRO A 17 -14.28 -24.05 -10.36
C PRO A 17 -15.34 -23.50 -9.39
N LYS A 18 -16.18 -24.37 -8.81
CA LYS A 18 -17.18 -23.99 -7.79
C LYS A 18 -16.54 -23.52 -6.48
N VAL A 19 -15.42 -24.12 -6.07
CA VAL A 19 -14.71 -23.72 -4.84
C VAL A 19 -14.00 -22.39 -5.09
N THR A 20 -13.35 -22.29 -6.25
CA THR A 20 -12.67 -21.07 -6.71
C THR A 20 -13.60 -19.87 -6.74
N SER A 21 -14.81 -20.02 -7.30
CA SER A 21 -15.75 -18.91 -7.45
C SER A 21 -16.15 -18.32 -6.10
N VAL A 22 -16.52 -19.18 -5.14
CA VAL A 22 -16.96 -18.71 -3.81
C VAL A 22 -15.80 -18.07 -3.04
N LEU A 23 -14.60 -18.64 -3.12
CA LEU A 23 -13.42 -18.04 -2.52
C LEU A 23 -13.10 -16.68 -3.14
N VAL A 24 -13.18 -16.55 -4.46
CA VAL A 24 -12.98 -15.28 -5.16
C VAL A 24 -14.03 -14.25 -4.73
N ASP A 25 -15.29 -14.63 -4.54
CA ASP A 25 -16.34 -13.72 -4.10
C ASP A 25 -16.09 -13.20 -2.67
N ILE A 26 -15.61 -14.06 -1.76
CA ILE A 26 -15.15 -13.63 -0.43
C ILE A 26 -13.96 -12.66 -0.54
N CYS A 27 -12.99 -12.95 -1.42
CA CYS A 27 -11.83 -12.09 -1.61
C CYS A 27 -12.25 -10.71 -2.14
N LYS A 28 -13.19 -10.66 -3.09
CA LYS A 28 -13.76 -9.41 -3.61
C LYS A 28 -14.46 -8.61 -2.51
N TYR A 29 -15.23 -9.28 -1.64
CA TYR A 29 -15.88 -8.64 -0.49
C TYR A 29 -14.85 -7.97 0.43
N PHE A 30 -13.81 -8.71 0.84
CA PHE A 30 -12.75 -8.15 1.68
C PHE A 30 -11.96 -7.03 0.99
N ASN A 31 -11.81 -7.10 -0.33
CA ASN A 31 -11.15 -6.04 -1.09
C ASN A 31 -11.99 -4.76 -1.10
N ALA A 32 -13.31 -4.89 -1.28
CA ALA A 32 -14.25 -3.78 -1.29
C ALA A 32 -14.35 -3.08 0.07
N ILE A 33 -14.41 -3.85 1.17
CA ILE A 33 -14.42 -3.31 2.53
C ILE A 33 -13.11 -2.59 2.89
N CYS A 34 -12.00 -3.12 2.40
CA CYS A 34 -10.69 -2.48 2.56
C CYS A 34 -10.41 -1.46 1.45
N SER A 35 -11.44 -0.84 0.87
CA SER A 35 -11.24 0.37 0.08
C SER A 35 -10.81 1.53 0.98
N LYS A 36 -10.03 2.47 0.43
CA LYS A 36 -9.67 3.72 1.13
C LYS A 36 -10.87 4.65 1.29
N ALA A 37 -11.81 4.60 0.33
CA ALA A 37 -13.02 5.41 0.32
C ALA A 37 -14.24 4.51 0.57
N ILE A 38 -15.13 4.96 1.45
CA ILE A 38 -16.39 4.28 1.75
C ILE A 38 -17.54 5.04 1.10
N VAL A 39 -18.30 4.31 0.30
CA VAL A 39 -19.57 4.78 -0.27
C VAL A 39 -20.69 3.98 0.38
N VAL A 40 -21.64 4.66 1.04
CA VAL A 40 -22.71 4.03 1.84
C VAL A 40 -23.52 3.04 1.00
N GLU A 41 -23.93 3.44 -0.20
CA GLU A 41 -24.68 2.59 -1.13
C GLU A 41 -23.93 1.29 -1.48
N HIS A 42 -22.60 1.37 -1.64
CA HIS A 42 -21.79 0.19 -1.90
C HIS A 42 -21.75 -0.75 -0.70
N MET A 43 -21.68 -0.21 0.53
CA MET A 43 -21.71 -1.01 1.76
C MET A 43 -23.03 -1.73 1.95
N GLU A 44 -24.18 -1.10 1.66
CA GLU A 44 -25.49 -1.76 1.72
C GLU A 44 -25.61 -2.92 0.74
N ARG A 45 -25.02 -2.80 -0.45
CA ARG A 45 -24.95 -3.91 -1.42
C ARG A 45 -24.04 -5.04 -0.90
N LEU A 46 -22.93 -4.70 -0.26
CA LEU A 46 -22.01 -5.67 0.33
C LEU A 46 -22.63 -6.42 1.51
N GLU A 47 -23.41 -5.76 2.37
CA GLU A 47 -24.16 -6.37 3.48
C GLU A 47 -25.10 -7.48 2.98
N LYS A 48 -25.76 -7.27 1.83
CA LYS A 48 -26.63 -8.29 1.20
C LYS A 48 -25.82 -9.39 0.52
N SER A 49 -24.75 -9.01 -0.19
CA SER A 49 -23.92 -9.95 -0.95
C SER A 49 -23.20 -10.95 -0.04
N ILE A 50 -22.68 -10.53 1.11
CA ILE A 50 -21.88 -11.41 1.98
C ILE A 50 -22.69 -12.55 2.56
N VAL A 51 -23.97 -12.33 2.87
CA VAL A 51 -24.87 -13.39 3.36
C VAL A 51 -24.98 -14.50 2.31
N ILE A 52 -25.20 -14.13 1.05
CA ILE A 52 -25.28 -15.10 -0.05
C ILE A 52 -23.93 -15.82 -0.24
N THR A 53 -22.82 -15.09 -0.19
CA THR A 53 -21.49 -15.66 -0.33
C THR A 53 -21.17 -16.67 0.78
N LEU A 54 -21.52 -16.36 2.04
CA LEU A 54 -21.34 -17.28 3.17
C LEU A 54 -22.23 -18.52 3.05
N CYS A 55 -23.49 -18.38 2.68
CA CYS A 55 -24.36 -19.54 2.43
C CYS A 55 -23.81 -20.44 1.31
N ASN A 56 -23.21 -19.86 0.27
CA ASN A 56 -22.55 -20.65 -0.78
C ASN A 56 -21.26 -21.32 -0.29
N LEU A 57 -20.55 -20.69 0.64
CA LEU A 57 -19.39 -21.29 1.30
C LEU A 57 -19.80 -22.47 2.17
N GLU A 58 -20.89 -22.34 2.94
CA GLU A 58 -21.42 -23.39 3.84
C GLU A 58 -21.86 -24.65 3.09
N LYS A 59 -22.30 -24.51 1.85
CA LYS A 59 -22.64 -25.65 0.98
C LYS A 59 -21.43 -26.46 0.53
N ILE A 60 -20.22 -25.89 0.58
CA ILE A 60 -19.00 -26.48 0.02
C ILE A 60 -18.07 -26.98 1.13
N PHE A 61 -17.88 -26.17 2.18
CA PHE A 61 -16.93 -26.45 3.25
C PHE A 61 -17.61 -27.16 4.43
N PRO A 62 -16.89 -28.02 5.17
CA PRO A 62 -17.45 -28.72 6.31
C PRO A 62 -17.80 -27.75 7.45
N PRO A 63 -18.77 -28.09 8.34
CA PRO A 63 -19.15 -27.24 9.46
C PRO A 63 -17.99 -26.84 10.39
N SER A 64 -16.95 -27.68 10.49
CA SER A 64 -15.74 -27.39 11.26
C SER A 64 -14.95 -26.18 10.74
N PHE A 65 -15.13 -25.80 9.47
CA PHE A 65 -14.55 -24.59 8.92
C PHE A 65 -15.22 -23.34 9.50
N PHE A 66 -16.54 -23.37 9.74
CA PHE A 66 -17.36 -22.25 10.17
C PHE A 66 -17.26 -22.00 11.67
N THR A 67 -16.18 -21.32 12.05
CA THR A 67 -16.03 -20.78 13.39
C THR A 67 -16.73 -19.42 13.52
N ILE A 68 -16.88 -18.94 14.76
CA ILE A 68 -17.42 -17.60 15.07
C ILE A 68 -16.78 -16.50 14.21
N MET A 69 -15.49 -16.62 13.90
CA MET A 69 -14.74 -15.66 13.09
C MET A 69 -15.31 -15.45 11.69
N ILE A 70 -15.81 -16.52 11.04
CA ILE A 70 -16.37 -16.43 9.69
C ILE A 70 -17.74 -15.76 9.72
N HIS A 71 -18.54 -16.03 10.76
CA HIS A 71 -19.85 -15.38 10.90
C HIS A 71 -19.73 -13.89 11.22
N LEU A 72 -18.66 -13.45 11.91
CA LEU A 72 -18.40 -12.03 12.16
C LEU A 72 -18.19 -11.23 10.86
N VAL A 73 -17.81 -11.89 9.76
CA VAL A 73 -17.58 -11.24 8.46
C VAL A 73 -18.85 -10.53 7.95
N VAL A 74 -20.04 -11.01 8.32
CA VAL A 74 -21.32 -10.37 7.96
C VAL A 74 -21.44 -8.94 8.51
N TYR A 75 -20.88 -8.69 9.69
CA TYR A 75 -20.98 -7.39 10.35
C TYR A 75 -19.93 -6.38 9.87
N LEU A 76 -18.91 -6.81 9.12
CA LEU A 76 -17.84 -5.91 8.71
C LEU A 76 -18.31 -4.77 7.81
N ALA A 77 -19.29 -5.01 6.94
CA ALA A 77 -19.83 -3.98 6.06
C ALA A 77 -20.63 -2.92 6.85
N SER A 78 -21.46 -3.35 7.79
CA SER A 78 -22.23 -2.44 8.66
C SER A 78 -21.32 -1.68 9.61
N GLU A 79 -20.30 -2.34 10.13
CA GLU A 79 -19.27 -1.73 10.95
C GLU A 79 -18.47 -0.67 10.19
N ALA A 80 -18.04 -0.96 8.95
CA ALA A 80 -17.33 0.00 8.11
C ALA A 80 -18.19 1.23 7.78
N LYS A 81 -19.50 1.05 7.61
CA LYS A 81 -20.47 2.14 7.38
C LYS A 81 -20.52 3.12 8.56
N VAL A 82 -20.49 2.62 9.79
CA VAL A 82 -20.59 3.45 11.01
C VAL A 82 -19.23 4.05 11.38
N ALA A 83 -18.18 3.24 11.35
CA ALA A 83 -16.89 3.58 11.95
C ALA A 83 -15.82 4.03 10.93
N GLY A 84 -16.14 4.01 9.63
CA GLY A 84 -15.25 4.47 8.58
C GLY A 84 -14.25 3.43 8.08
N PRO A 85 -13.27 3.83 7.26
CA PRO A 85 -12.33 2.94 6.56
C PRO A 85 -11.58 2.00 7.50
N VAL A 86 -11.61 0.70 7.18
CA VAL A 86 -11.09 -0.36 8.05
C VAL A 86 -9.57 -0.26 8.28
N HIS A 87 -8.84 0.34 7.34
CA HIS A 87 -7.37 0.51 7.44
C HIS A 87 -6.91 1.25 8.70
N TYR A 88 -7.68 2.25 9.14
CA TYR A 88 -7.33 3.03 10.34
C TYR A 88 -7.64 2.31 11.64
N ARG A 89 -8.41 1.22 11.56
CA ARG A 89 -8.89 0.45 12.70
C ARG A 89 -8.19 -0.90 12.85
N TRP A 90 -7.30 -1.24 11.93
CA TRP A 90 -6.47 -2.43 12.07
C TRP A 90 -5.53 -2.29 13.26
N MET A 91 -5.54 -3.30 14.12
CA MET A 91 -4.62 -3.40 15.25
C MET A 91 -3.20 -3.76 14.78
N TYR A 92 -3.08 -4.40 13.62
CA TYR A 92 -1.80 -4.93 13.11
C TYR A 92 -0.68 -3.87 12.96
N PRO A 93 -0.90 -2.66 12.39
CA PRO A 93 0.13 -1.62 12.35
C PRO A 93 0.59 -1.18 13.75
N ILE A 94 -0.35 -1.09 14.70
CA ILE A 94 -0.07 -0.70 16.08
C ILE A 94 0.77 -1.78 16.76
N GLU A 95 0.38 -3.05 16.65
CA GLU A 95 1.14 -4.18 17.19
C GLU A 95 2.55 -4.27 16.60
N ARG A 96 2.70 -4.08 15.29
CA ARG A 96 4.00 -4.08 14.61
C ARG A 96 4.89 -2.95 15.14
N TYR A 97 4.31 -1.77 15.37
CA TYR A 97 5.03 -0.64 15.95
C TYR A 97 5.45 -0.93 17.40
N LEU A 98 4.53 -1.42 18.23
CA LEU A 98 4.83 -1.83 19.60
C LEU A 98 5.90 -2.93 19.67
N LEU A 99 5.89 -3.88 18.75
CA LEU A 99 6.94 -4.90 18.63
C LEU A 99 8.31 -4.28 18.35
N THR A 100 8.35 -3.20 17.55
CA THR A 100 9.58 -2.47 17.25
C THR A 100 10.07 -1.74 18.50
N LEU A 101 9.19 -1.02 19.19
CA LEU A 101 9.54 -0.33 20.44
C LEU A 101 10.00 -1.30 21.52
N LYS A 102 9.40 -2.49 21.61
CA LYS A 102 9.83 -3.54 22.53
C LYS A 102 11.29 -3.95 22.30
N LYS A 103 11.77 -3.94 21.04
CA LYS A 103 13.19 -4.21 20.71
C LYS A 103 14.13 -3.08 21.13
N TYR A 104 13.61 -1.88 21.37
CA TYR A 104 14.41 -0.73 21.81
C TYR A 104 14.67 -0.72 23.32
N VAL A 105 13.89 -1.47 24.10
CA VAL A 105 14.07 -1.58 25.55
C VAL A 105 15.28 -2.49 25.87
N ARG A 106 16.43 -1.89 26.17
CA ARG A 106 17.65 -2.56 26.64
C ARG A 106 17.69 -2.66 28.16
N THR A 107 17.13 -1.68 28.86
CA THR A 107 17.12 -1.61 30.32
C THR A 107 15.67 -1.52 30.84
N ARG A 108 15.22 -2.54 31.56
CA ARG A 108 13.85 -2.61 32.10
C ARG A 108 13.56 -1.62 33.24
N ARG A 109 14.59 -1.03 33.85
CA ARG A 109 14.43 -0.04 34.94
C ARG A 109 13.95 1.32 34.43
N HIS A 110 14.25 1.66 33.17
CA HIS A 110 13.87 2.92 32.52
C HIS A 110 13.52 2.67 31.04
N PRO A 111 12.39 1.99 30.77
CA PRO A 111 12.03 1.56 29.42
C PRO A 111 11.79 2.75 28.48
N GLU A 112 11.20 3.85 28.94
CA GLU A 112 10.95 5.06 28.15
C GLU A 112 12.26 5.72 27.71
N GLY A 113 13.22 5.85 28.63
CA GLY A 113 14.55 6.41 28.33
C GLY A 113 15.32 5.54 27.33
N SER A 114 15.26 4.21 27.49
CA SER A 114 15.90 3.28 26.56
C SER A 114 15.27 3.33 25.16
N ILE A 115 13.94 3.51 25.07
CA ILE A 115 13.24 3.69 23.80
C ILE A 115 13.67 5.01 23.14
N ALA A 116 13.65 6.11 23.89
CA ALA A 116 14.00 7.44 23.38
C ALA A 116 15.44 7.50 22.84
N GLU A 117 16.40 6.95 23.60
CA GLU A 117 17.81 6.90 23.18
C GLU A 117 17.98 6.10 21.88
N LYS A 118 17.35 4.92 21.81
CA LYS A 118 17.50 4.06 20.63
C LYS A 118 16.78 4.64 19.42
N TYR A 119 15.61 5.27 19.61
CA TYR A 119 14.89 5.97 18.56
C TYR A 119 15.72 7.13 18.00
N LEU A 120 16.30 7.97 18.87
CA LEU A 120 17.18 9.07 18.47
C LEU A 120 18.38 8.57 17.66
N ALA A 121 19.01 7.48 18.11
CA ALA A 121 20.13 6.87 17.39
C ALA A 121 19.71 6.31 16.02
N ASP A 122 18.57 5.63 15.93
CA ASP A 122 18.04 5.09 14.66
C ASP A 122 17.67 6.22 13.68
N GLU A 123 17.05 7.30 14.16
CA GLU A 123 16.67 8.45 13.36
C GLU A 123 17.90 9.23 12.86
N SER A 124 18.86 9.48 13.75
CA SER A 124 20.14 10.12 13.39
C SER A 124 20.88 9.30 12.33
N MET A 125 20.94 7.98 12.49
CA MET A 125 21.58 7.09 11.52
C MET A 125 20.84 7.05 10.18
N THR A 126 19.50 7.10 10.21
CA THR A 126 18.65 7.17 9.01
C THR A 126 18.77 8.53 8.31
N PHE A 127 19.00 9.60 9.06
CA PHE A 127 19.29 10.92 8.49
C PHE A 127 20.66 10.91 7.81
N CYS A 128 21.71 10.46 8.51
CA CYS A 128 23.06 10.35 7.96
C CYS A 128 23.13 9.44 6.72
N SER A 129 22.36 8.36 6.68
CA SER A 129 22.34 7.45 5.51
C SER A 129 21.90 8.12 4.22
N ARG A 130 21.12 9.20 4.28
CA ARG A 130 20.71 9.97 3.08
C ARG A 130 21.88 10.69 2.42
N PHE A 131 22.94 10.96 3.17
CA PHE A 131 24.13 11.70 2.72
C PHE A 131 25.34 10.78 2.50
N LEU A 132 25.31 9.54 3.00
CA LEU A 132 26.41 8.57 2.89
C LEU A 132 26.10 7.54 1.78
N HIS A 133 26.52 7.83 0.55
CA HIS A 133 26.20 7.01 -0.62
C HIS A 133 27.04 5.73 -0.77
N ASN A 134 28.22 5.67 -0.13
CA ASN A 134 29.18 4.57 -0.31
C ASN A 134 29.32 3.67 0.94
N ILE A 135 28.38 3.74 1.88
CA ILE A 135 28.43 2.99 3.13
C ILE A 135 27.20 2.09 3.21
N GLU A 136 27.40 0.85 3.64
CA GLU A 136 26.30 -0.07 3.91
C GLU A 136 25.46 0.48 5.06
N THR A 137 24.22 0.84 4.76
CA THR A 137 23.24 1.38 5.72
C THR A 137 22.03 0.46 5.78
N LYS A 138 21.22 0.53 6.83
CA LYS A 138 19.98 -0.26 6.94
C LYS A 138 19.07 -0.14 5.70
N SER A 139 19.10 0.99 5.02
CA SER A 139 18.31 1.28 3.81
C SER A 139 18.92 0.77 2.50
N ASN A 140 20.25 0.62 2.42
CA ASN A 140 20.96 0.15 1.22
C ASN A 140 21.41 -1.31 1.33
N ARG A 141 21.36 -1.87 2.55
CA ARG A 141 21.66 -3.26 2.81
C ARG A 141 20.62 -4.14 2.12
N THR A 142 21.08 -5.04 1.26
CA THR A 142 20.25 -6.12 0.71
C THR A 142 19.60 -6.88 1.86
N GLU A 143 18.27 -7.01 1.83
CA GLU A 143 17.55 -7.76 2.86
C GLU A 143 18.18 -9.15 2.97
N ARG A 144 18.75 -9.46 4.13
CA ARG A 144 19.16 -10.84 4.43
C ARG A 144 17.87 -11.61 4.62
N TYR A 145 17.48 -12.28 3.54
CA TYR A 145 16.44 -13.28 3.49
C TYR A 145 16.72 -14.34 4.57
N ILE A 146 16.10 -14.17 5.73
CA ILE A 146 15.95 -15.24 6.70
C ILE A 146 14.58 -15.84 6.39
N ASP A 147 14.62 -17.10 6.00
CA ASP A 147 13.54 -18.04 5.67
C ASP A 147 13.12 -18.16 4.20
N GLY A 148 13.77 -19.13 3.53
CA GLY A 148 13.10 -20.22 2.80
C GLY A 148 12.42 -19.94 1.44
N TYR A 149 13.15 -20.26 0.36
CA TYR A 149 12.64 -20.70 -0.96
C TYR A 149 11.71 -19.74 -1.71
N TYR A 150 12.23 -18.95 -2.67
CA TYR A 150 11.68 -18.66 -4.02
C TYR A 150 12.60 -17.65 -4.73
N GLY A 151 13.12 -18.02 -5.91
CA GLY A 151 13.70 -17.17 -6.98
C GLY A 151 14.52 -15.92 -6.60
N ALA A 152 15.84 -15.99 -6.78
CA ALA A 152 16.74 -14.84 -6.68
C ALA A 152 16.33 -13.71 -7.65
N SER A 153 15.79 -12.62 -7.11
CA SER A 153 15.70 -11.34 -7.81
C SER A 153 16.66 -10.38 -7.13
N THR A 154 17.71 -10.00 -7.86
CA THR A 154 18.64 -8.95 -7.45
C THR A 154 17.92 -7.61 -7.55
N HIS A 155 17.57 -7.02 -6.42
CA HIS A 155 17.07 -5.66 -6.37
C HIS A 155 18.25 -4.69 -6.51
N THR A 156 18.54 -4.26 -7.73
CA THR A 156 19.50 -3.18 -8.00
C THR A 156 18.81 -1.84 -7.79
N SER A 157 19.17 -1.14 -6.72
CA SER A 157 18.76 0.24 -6.50
C SER A 157 19.53 1.18 -7.43
N LEU A 158 18.82 1.89 -8.31
CA LEU A 158 19.42 2.89 -9.20
C LEU A 158 19.89 4.10 -8.39
N THR A 159 21.09 4.58 -8.67
CA THR A 159 21.60 5.86 -8.17
C THR A 159 20.77 7.03 -8.71
N LYS A 160 20.84 8.20 -8.08
CA LYS A 160 20.12 9.40 -8.57
C LYS A 160 20.46 9.76 -10.02
N LEU A 161 21.72 9.52 -10.42
CA LEU A 161 22.17 9.76 -11.78
C LEU A 161 21.51 8.80 -12.77
N GLU A 162 21.51 7.51 -12.46
CA GLU A 162 20.87 6.47 -13.27
C GLU A 162 19.36 6.66 -13.33
N HIS A 163 18.73 7.04 -12.22
CA HIS A 163 17.31 7.39 -12.20
C HIS A 163 17.02 8.58 -13.12
N GLY A 164 17.89 9.60 -13.15
CA GLY A 164 17.77 10.73 -14.07
C GLY A 164 17.98 10.33 -15.54
N GLN A 165 18.89 9.40 -15.82
CA GLN A 165 19.11 8.86 -17.17
C GLN A 165 17.91 8.04 -17.66
N VAL A 166 17.41 7.13 -16.83
CA VAL A 166 16.23 6.30 -17.14
C VAL A 166 15.00 7.18 -17.32
N HIS A 167 14.79 8.15 -16.43
CA HIS A 167 13.67 9.08 -16.52
C HIS A 167 13.71 9.89 -17.82
N ARG A 168 14.87 10.44 -18.20
CA ARG A 168 15.05 11.12 -19.49
C ARG A 168 14.80 10.18 -20.66
N TYR A 169 15.37 8.98 -20.64
CA TYR A 169 15.20 8.01 -21.71
C TYR A 169 13.72 7.64 -21.93
N ILE A 170 13.00 7.36 -20.85
CA ILE A 170 11.56 7.07 -20.87
C ILE A 170 10.79 8.25 -21.44
N ILE A 171 11.09 9.46 -20.96
CA ILE A 171 10.44 10.66 -21.48
C ILE A 171 10.65 10.75 -22.98
N PHE A 172 11.88 10.63 -23.51
CA PHE A 172 12.17 10.87 -24.93
C PHE A 172 11.83 9.73 -25.89
N ASN A 173 11.69 8.49 -25.42
CA ASN A 173 11.55 7.32 -26.29
C ASN A 173 10.23 6.54 -26.12
N LEU A 174 9.30 6.98 -25.27
CA LEU A 174 7.96 6.39 -25.18
C LEU A 174 6.87 7.27 -25.80
N ASP A 175 6.17 6.71 -26.78
CA ASP A 175 5.06 7.33 -27.51
C ASP A 175 3.91 7.75 -26.60
N ILE A 176 3.64 6.96 -25.54
CA ILE A 176 2.56 7.22 -24.57
C ILE A 176 2.77 8.56 -23.84
N ILE A 177 4.03 9.01 -23.70
CA ILE A 177 4.39 10.22 -22.94
C ILE A 177 4.45 11.45 -23.86
N GLU A 178 4.37 11.27 -25.17
CA GLU A 178 4.49 12.35 -26.16
C GLU A 178 3.43 13.45 -25.97
N ILE A 179 2.19 13.07 -25.67
CA ILE A 179 1.08 14.01 -25.40
C ILE A 179 1.44 14.95 -24.24
N PHE A 180 1.97 14.40 -23.15
CA PHE A 180 2.34 15.17 -21.97
C PHE A 180 3.58 16.03 -22.20
N ARG A 181 4.54 15.54 -23.01
CA ARG A 181 5.71 16.32 -23.43
C ARG A 181 5.27 17.57 -24.21
N ASN A 182 4.33 17.43 -25.13
CA ASN A 182 3.86 18.53 -25.96
C ASN A 182 3.10 19.57 -25.13
N LEU A 183 2.23 19.12 -24.20
CA LEU A 183 1.55 20.01 -23.26
C LEU A 183 2.54 20.79 -22.38
N HIS A 184 3.63 20.16 -21.92
CA HIS A 184 4.65 20.83 -21.13
C HIS A 184 5.45 21.86 -21.95
N ILE A 185 5.76 21.54 -23.21
CA ILE A 185 6.42 22.48 -24.13
C ILE A 185 5.54 23.70 -24.40
N GLU A 186 4.22 23.52 -24.53
CA GLU A 186 3.28 24.63 -24.69
C GLU A 186 3.19 25.52 -23.44
N ASP A 187 3.14 24.92 -22.24
CA ASP A 187 3.18 25.66 -20.97
C ASP A 187 4.49 26.46 -20.82
N LEU A 188 5.64 25.88 -21.20
CA LEU A 188 6.92 26.60 -21.19
C LEU A 188 6.94 27.77 -22.18
N LYS A 189 6.41 27.60 -23.39
CA LYS A 189 6.29 28.68 -24.38
C LYS A 189 5.36 29.79 -23.89
N GLN A 190 4.25 29.45 -23.23
CA GLN A 190 3.36 30.45 -22.62
C GLN A 190 4.07 31.24 -21.52
N ARG A 191 4.86 30.57 -20.67
CA ARG A 191 5.64 31.23 -19.61
C ARG A 191 6.75 32.12 -20.18
N GLU A 192 7.47 31.69 -21.20
CA GLU A 192 8.49 32.52 -21.88
C GLU A 192 7.88 33.74 -22.59
N ASN A 193 6.70 33.58 -23.20
CA ASN A 193 5.96 34.68 -23.82
C ASN A 193 5.46 35.70 -22.78
N LEU A 194 5.06 35.26 -21.58
CA LEU A 194 4.68 36.15 -20.48
C LEU A 194 5.87 36.93 -19.92
N ILE A 195 7.06 36.31 -19.87
CA ILE A 195 8.30 36.96 -19.41
C ILE A 195 8.79 38.00 -20.43
N THR A 196 8.69 37.71 -21.73
CA THR A 196 9.07 38.67 -22.80
C THR A 196 8.06 39.80 -23.00
N ALA A 197 6.80 39.63 -22.58
CA ALA A 197 5.77 40.67 -22.60
C ALA A 197 5.77 41.59 -21.35
N GLY A 198 6.66 41.37 -20.38
CA GLY A 198 6.82 42.25 -19.21
C GLY A 198 5.64 42.26 -18.22
N GLN A 199 4.77 41.24 -18.23
CA GLN A 199 3.67 41.14 -17.28
C GLN A 199 4.05 40.24 -16.09
N PRO A 200 3.65 40.59 -14.84
CA PRO A 200 3.96 39.78 -13.68
C PRO A 200 3.22 38.43 -13.72
N LEU A 201 3.94 37.35 -13.41
CA LEU A 201 3.39 35.99 -13.23
C LEU A 201 2.41 35.99 -12.05
N VAL A 202 1.11 36.14 -12.34
CA VAL A 202 0.05 35.89 -11.37
C VAL A 202 -0.18 34.39 -11.30
N ILE A 203 0.36 33.75 -10.26
CA ILE A 203 0.03 32.36 -9.93
C ILE A 203 -1.33 32.39 -9.24
N ASP A 204 -2.40 32.21 -10.01
CA ASP A 204 -3.75 32.04 -9.45
C ASP A 204 -3.91 30.59 -8.98
N VAL A 205 -3.59 30.33 -7.71
CA VAL A 205 -3.90 29.04 -7.05
C VAL A 205 -5.37 29.07 -6.63
N SER A 206 -6.28 29.00 -7.60
CA SER A 206 -7.67 28.65 -7.33
C SER A 206 -7.81 27.13 -7.33
N MET A 207 -7.53 26.51 -6.17
CA MET A 207 -8.08 25.19 -5.88
C MET A 207 -9.59 25.33 -5.72
N LYS A 208 -10.35 24.97 -6.76
CA LYS A 208 -11.79 24.77 -6.66
C LYS A 208 -12.09 23.34 -6.25
N GLY A 209 -12.69 23.23 -5.06
CA GLY A 209 -13.82 22.36 -4.67
C GLY A 209 -13.72 20.87 -4.98
#